data_AF-A0A7R9CJ43-F1
#
_entry.id   AF-A0A7R9CJ43-F1
#
_cell.length_a   1.000
_cell.length_b   1.000
_cell.length_c   1.000
_cell.angle_alpha   90.00
_cell.angle_beta   90.00
_cell.angle_gamma   90.00
#
_symmetry.space_group_name_H-M   'P 1'
#
loop_
_entity.id
_entity.type
_entity.pdbx_description
1 polymer ?
#
loop_
_entity_poly.entity_id
_entity_poly.type
_entity_poly.pdbx_seq_one_letter_code
_entity_poly.pdbx_strand_id
1 'polypeptide(L)' 'MAKVQLCNVSVLDNPSAFHNPFQFEITFECIEDLKEDLEWKMIYVGSAESEEYDQVLDTIYVGPIPEGKHMFVFQV' A
#
# COMPACT_ATOMS: atom_id res chain seq x y z
N MET A 1 -18.26 -8.06 7.68
CA MET A 1 -16.88 -8.28 8.13
C MET A 1 -15.96 -7.86 6.98
N ALA A 2 -14.83 -7.20 7.23
CA ALA A 2 -13.92 -6.81 6.15
C ALA A 2 -13.33 -8.06 5.49
N LYS A 3 -13.23 -8.08 4.15
CA LYS A 3 -12.74 -9.24 3.40
C LYS A 3 -11.21 -9.33 3.34
N VAL A 4 -10.56 -8.20 3.60
CA VAL A 4 -9.12 -8.04 3.60
C VAL A 4 -8.70 -7.47 4.93
N GLN A 5 -7.66 -8.05 5.52
CA GLN A 5 -7.06 -7.59 6.76
C GLN A 5 -5.56 -7.35 6.54
N LEU A 6 -5.10 -6.15 6.87
CA LEU A 6 -3.68 -5.84 6.87
C LEU A 6 -3.00 -6.56 8.04
N CYS A 7 -1.97 -7.36 7.75
CA CYS A 7 -1.22 -8.10 8.76
C CYS A 7 0.05 -7.37 9.18
N ASN A 8 0.79 -6.81 8.22
CA ASN A 8 2.05 -6.10 8.49
C ASN A 8 2.37 -5.10 7.38
N VAL A 9 3.13 -4.06 7.73
CA VAL A 9 3.76 -3.13 6.80
C VAL A 9 5.18 -2.88 7.29
N SER A 10 6.17 -3.32 6.52
CA SER A 10 7.58 -3.06 6.79
C SER A 10 8.07 -1.91 5.91
N VAL A 11 8.60 -0.86 6.52
CA VAL A 11 9.26 0.24 5.81
C VAL A 11 10.70 -0.18 5.53
N LEU A 12 11.01 -0.42 4.25
CA LEU A 12 12.34 -0.81 3.81
C LEU A 12 13.18 0.45 3.54
N ASP A 13 14.51 0.30 3.58
CA ASP A 13 15.47 1.40 3.36
C ASP A 13 15.14 2.66 4.19
N ASN A 14 15.09 2.53 5.52
CA ASN A 14 14.79 3.65 6.41
C ASN A 14 15.84 3.75 7.54
N PRO A 15 16.51 4.91 7.75
CA PRO A 15 16.33 6.18 7.05
C PRO A 15 16.95 6.20 5.64
N SER A 16 16.44 7.07 4.77
CA SER A 16 16.91 7.24 3.38
C SER A 16 16.82 8.69 2.90
N ALA A 17 17.40 8.98 1.74
CA ALA A 17 17.40 10.34 1.18
C ALA A 17 16.01 10.73 0.68
N PHE A 18 15.69 12.04 0.70
CA PHE A 18 14.35 12.53 0.31
C PHE A 18 13.92 12.13 -1.11
N HIS A 19 14.88 12.01 -2.03
CA HIS A 19 14.61 11.62 -3.42
C HIS A 19 14.75 10.11 -3.66
N ASN A 20 15.06 9.32 -2.64
CA ASN A 20 15.06 7.88 -2.78
C ASN A 20 13.62 7.35 -2.77
N PRO A 21 13.36 6.27 -3.53
CA PRO A 21 12.04 5.65 -3.56
C PRO A 21 11.55 5.22 -2.19
N PHE A 22 10.27 5.43 -1.91
CA PHE A 22 9.62 4.79 -0.78
C PHE A 22 9.46 3.31 -1.06
N GLN A 23 9.71 2.45 -0.06
CA GLN A 23 9.60 1.01 -0.21
C GLN A 23 8.83 0.42 0.97
N PHE A 24 7.68 -0.17 0.71
CA PHE A 24 6.84 -0.84 1.71
C PHE A 24 6.66 -2.30 1.35
N GLU A 25 7.11 -3.22 2.20
CA GLU A 25 6.68 -4.61 2.12
C GLU A 25 5.36 -4.75 2.88
N ILE A 26 4.28 -5.01 2.14
CA ILE A 26 2.93 -5.08 2.67
C ILE A 26 2.50 -6.54 2.72
N THR A 27 2.04 -6.99 3.88
CA THR A 27 1.44 -8.30 4.09
C THR A 27 -0.02 -8.15 4.48
N PHE A 28 -0.92 -8.81 3.78
CA PHE A 28 -2.35 -8.81 4.07
C PHE A 28 -2.95 -10.21 3.92
N GLU A 29 -4.10 -10.45 4.55
CA GLU A 29 -4.86 -11.69 4.48
C GLU A 29 -6.22 -11.41 3.87
N CYS A 30 -6.61 -12.25 2.92
CA CYS A 30 -7.90 -12.23 2.27
C CYS A 30 -8.73 -13.43 2.75
N ILE A 31 -9.92 -13.19 3.29
CA ILE A 31 -10.75 -14.25 3.91
C ILE A 31 -11.60 -15.04 2.89
N GLU A 32 -11.68 -14.57 1.65
CA GLU A 32 -12.36 -15.24 0.53
C GLU A 32 -11.81 -14.71 -0.80
N ASP A 33 -12.07 -15.41 -1.91
CA ASP A 33 -11.65 -14.96 -3.24
C ASP A 33 -12.29 -13.62 -3.64
N LEU A 34 -11.46 -12.64 -4.02
CA LEU A 34 -11.89 -11.38 -4.60
C LEU A 34 -11.74 -11.43 -6.12
N LYS A 35 -12.85 -11.17 -6.80
CA LYS A 35 -12.90 -11.08 -8.27
C LYS A 35 -12.40 -9.73 -8.80
N GLU A 36 -12.50 -8.70 -7.97
CA GLU A 36 -12.09 -7.32 -8.28
C GLU A 36 -10.70 -7.05 -7.70
N ASP A 37 -10.02 -6.07 -8.30
CA ASP A 37 -8.68 -5.68 -7.88
C ASP A 37 -8.75 -4.80 -6.62
N LEU A 38 -7.74 -4.95 -5.75
CA LEU A 38 -7.46 -4.01 -4.69
C LEU A 38 -6.66 -2.84 -5.23
N GLU A 39 -7.17 -1.63 -5.03
CA GLU A 39 -6.45 -0.40 -5.32
C GLU A 39 -5.59 0.00 -4.12
N TRP A 40 -4.27 0.10 -4.31
CA TRP A 40 -3.32 0.60 -3.32
C TRP A 40 -2.79 1.96 -3.78
N LYS A 41 -2.86 2.95 -2.89
CA LYS A 41 -2.36 4.31 -3.14
C LYS A 41 -1.31 4.68 -2.13
N MET A 42 -0.21 5.28 -2.61
CA MET A 42 0.76 5.94 -1.73
C MET A 42 0.52 7.44 -1.79
N ILE A 43 0.20 8.03 -0.64
CA ILE A 43 -0.13 9.46 -0.52
C ILE A 43 0.89 10.11 0.40
N TYR A 44 1.60 11.11 -0.13
CA TYR A 44 2.48 11.97 0.64
C TYR A 44 1.72 13.22 1.09
N VAL A 45 1.60 13.40 2.40
CA VAL A 45 0.94 14.56 2.99
C VAL A 45 1.90 15.76 2.94
N GLY A 46 1.66 16.67 2.00
CA GLY A 46 2.53 17.83 1.77
C GLY A 46 2.41 18.90 2.85
N SER A 47 1.28 18.96 3.54
CA SER A 47 1.04 19.85 4.68
C SER A 47 0.09 19.18 5.68
N ALA A 48 0.44 19.21 6.96
CA ALA A 48 -0.43 18.67 8.02
C ALA A 48 -1.71 19.51 8.24
N GLU A 49 -1.76 20.73 7.70
CA GLU A 49 -2.87 21.67 7.91
C GLU A 49 -3.88 21.69 6.74
N SER A 50 -3.53 21.14 5.58
CA SER A 50 -4.38 21.18 4.40
C SER A 50 -4.14 20.00 3.47
N GLU A 51 -5.21 19.26 3.17
CA GLU A 51 -5.23 18.15 2.21
C GLU A 51 -5.03 18.63 0.75
N GLU A 52 -5.11 19.94 0.47
CA GLU A 52 -4.87 20.49 -0.88
C GLU A 52 -3.44 20.25 -1.38
N TYR A 53 -2.50 19.94 -0.48
CA TYR A 53 -1.10 19.68 -0.79
C TYR A 53 -0.74 18.18 -0.80
N ASP A 54 -1.73 17.30 -0.64
CA ASP A 54 -1.51 15.87 -0.69
C ASP A 54 -1.18 15.41 -2.10
N GLN A 55 -0.17 14.56 -2.21
CA GLN A 55 0.33 14.05 -3.48
C GLN A 55 0.14 12.56 -3.53
N VAL A 56 -0.61 12.07 -4.52
CA VAL A 56 -0.62 10.65 -4.85
C VAL A 56 0.69 10.35 -5.58
N LEU A 57 1.61 9.66 -4.91
CA LEU A 57 2.89 9.28 -5.48
C LEU A 57 2.71 8.14 -6.49
N ASP A 58 1.87 7.16 -6.16
CA ASP A 58 1.49 6.07 -7.07
C ASP A 58 0.10 5.50 -6.78
N THR A 59 -0.43 4.77 -7.74
CA THR A 59 -1.61 3.92 -7.62
C THR A 59 -1.38 2.60 -8.34
N ILE A 60 -1.50 1.48 -7.63
CA ILE A 60 -1.42 0.14 -8.22
C ILE A 60 -2.71 -0.64 -7.97
N TYR A 61 -3.00 -1.57 -8.88
CA TYR A 61 -4.13 -2.48 -8.80
C TYR A 61 -3.60 -3.91 -8.66
N VAL A 62 -4.05 -4.62 -7.63
CA VAL A 62 -3.64 -6.00 -7.36
C VAL A 62 -4.88 -6.88 -7.37
N GLY A 63 -5.01 -7.73 -8.39
CA GLY A 63 -6.08 -8.72 -8.45
C GLY A 63 -6.09 -9.55 -9.73
N PRO A 64 -7.03 -10.51 -9.84
CA PRO A 64 -7.91 -10.98 -8.76
C PRO A 64 -7.13 -11.60 -7.60
N ILE A 65 -7.67 -11.56 -6.38
CA ILE A 65 -6.97 -11.98 -5.15
C ILE A 65 -7.60 -13.28 -4.61
N PRO A 66 -6.87 -14.41 -4.59
CA PRO A 66 -7.33 -15.63 -3.94
C PRO A 66 -7.46 -15.48 -2.42
N GLU A 67 -8.27 -16.33 -1.78
CA GLU A 67 -8.24 -16.49 -0.32
C GLU A 67 -6.83 -16.84 0.18
N GLY A 68 -6.45 -16.28 1.31
CA GLY A 68 -5.20 -16.56 2.00
C GLY A 68 -4.33 -15.34 2.23
N LYS A 69 -3.07 -15.59 2.59
CA LYS A 69 -2.10 -14.56 2.97
C LYS A 69 -1.21 -14.19 1.80
N HIS A 70 -1.12 -12.89 1.53
CA HIS A 70 -0.39 -12.30 0.41
C HIS A 70 0.66 -11.32 0.90
N MET A 71 1.72 -11.16 0.12
CA MET A 71 2.78 -10.21 0.39
C MET A 71 3.33 -9.65 -0.91
N PHE A 72 3.58 -8.35 -0.96
CA PHE A 72 4.25 -7.70 -2.08
C PHE A 72 5.02 -6.46 -1.61
N VAL A 73 5.93 -5.96 -2.44
CA VAL A 73 6.64 -4.70 -2.21
C VAL A 73 6.02 -3.61 -3.08
N PHE A 74 5.55 -2.54 -2.44
CA PHE A 74 5.08 -1.32 -3.10
C PHE A 74 6.21 -0.29 -3.08
N GLN A 75 6.71 0.09 -4.26
CA GLN A 75 7.79 1.05 -4.41
C GLN A 75 7.42 2.16 -5.40
N VAL A 76 7.75 3.41 -5.05
CA VAL A 76 7.72 4.59 -5.92
C VAL A 76 8.98 5.39 -5.80
#